data_AF-W0GMS5-F1
#
_entry.id   AF-W0GMS5-F1
#
_cell.length_a   1.000
_cell.length_b   1.000
_cell.length_c   1.000
_cell.angle_alpha   90.00
_cell.angle_beta   90.00
_cell.angle_gamma   90.00
#
_symmetry.space_group_name_H-M   'P 1'
#
loop_
_entity.id
_entity.type
_entity.pdbx_description
1 polymer ?
#
loop_
_entity_poly.entity_id
_entity_poly.type
_entity_poly.pdbx_seq_one_letter_code
_entity_poly.pdbx_strand_id
1 'polypeptide(L)'
;MKPTMNQYQAIINFQENDDYYYAVKTIKIFCRFSCKSKAPNLNNILIFIKNDKNLNNFRPCKRCEPLNPRPATANIIDKFKNYLKNCHTKITLEQCAKALGYNSSYLSRNLAQHRIKFNEYLKNEINN
;
A
#
# COMPACT_ATOMS: atom_id res chain seq x y z
N MET A 1 18.66 14.10 0.93
CA MET A 1 18.69 14.98 2.13
C MET A 1 18.26 14.18 3.37
N LYS A 2 18.57 14.62 4.60
CA LYS A 2 17.97 14.02 5.81
C LYS A 2 16.47 14.38 5.87
N PRO A 3 15.58 13.50 6.34
CA PRO A 3 14.16 13.83 6.49
C PRO A 3 13.93 14.88 7.58
N THR A 4 12.95 15.75 7.36
CA THR A 4 12.34 16.54 8.44
C THR A 4 11.47 15.65 9.34
N MET A 5 11.11 16.14 10.53
CA MET A 5 10.19 15.39 11.42
C MET A 5 8.84 15.14 10.73
N ASN A 6 8.31 16.12 10.00
CA ASN A 6 7.06 15.98 9.27
C ASN A 6 7.15 14.91 8.17
N GLN A 7 8.26 14.88 7.41
CA GLN A 7 8.47 13.83 6.41
C GLN A 7 8.61 12.44 7.05
N TYR A 8 9.27 12.34 8.20
CA TYR A 8 9.37 11.08 8.91
C TYR A 8 8.02 10.59 9.44
N GLN A 9 7.22 11.48 10.01
CA GLN A 9 5.84 11.17 10.43
C GLN A 9 4.99 10.73 9.23
N ALA A 10 5.12 11.40 8.08
CA ALA A 10 4.44 10.99 6.86
C ALA A 10 4.82 9.56 6.42
N ILE A 11 6.11 9.18 6.50
CA ILE A 11 6.58 7.82 6.21
C ILE A 11 5.97 6.80 7.18
N ILE A 12 5.98 7.08 8.49
CA ILE A 12 5.43 6.17 9.50
C ILE A 12 3.91 5.99 9.34
N ASN A 13 3.21 7.08 8.99
CA ASN A 13 1.76 7.08 8.81
C ASN A 13 1.32 6.61 7.41
N PHE A 14 2.28 6.33 6.52
CA PHE A 14 2.07 5.97 5.12
C PHE A 14 1.30 7.04 4.34
N GLN A 15 1.51 8.31 4.67
CA GLN A 15 0.92 9.44 3.97
C GLN A 15 1.57 9.58 2.60
N GLU A 16 0.76 9.77 1.58
CA GLU A 16 1.26 9.84 0.21
C GLU A 16 2.01 11.13 -0.06
N ASN A 17 3.03 11.01 -0.89
CA ASN A 17 3.72 12.14 -1.48
C ASN A 17 4.26 11.68 -2.82
N ASP A 18 3.76 12.26 -3.91
CA ASP A 18 4.10 11.84 -5.26
C ASP A 18 5.37 12.53 -5.81
N ASP A 19 5.86 13.57 -5.12
CA ASP A 19 7.05 14.33 -5.51
C ASP A 19 8.35 13.73 -4.94
N TYR A 20 8.24 12.97 -3.84
CA TYR A 20 9.39 12.47 -3.09
C TYR A 20 9.39 10.95 -2.90
N TYR A 21 10.59 10.39 -2.87
CA TYR A 21 10.88 9.06 -2.37
C TYR A 21 11.71 9.14 -1.09
N TYR A 22 11.63 8.09 -0.27
CA TYR A 22 12.57 7.88 0.82
C TYR A 22 13.44 6.67 0.54
N ALA A 23 14.70 6.70 0.97
CA ALA A 23 15.63 5.59 0.84
C ALA A 23 16.25 5.22 2.17
N VAL A 24 16.56 3.94 2.32
CA VAL A 24 17.15 3.35 3.52
C VAL A 24 18.63 3.09 3.26
N LYS A 25 19.49 3.84 3.95
CA LYS A 25 20.94 3.83 3.74
C LYS A 25 21.57 2.46 3.91
N THR A 26 21.14 1.72 4.93
CA THR A 26 21.73 0.44 5.35
C THR A 26 21.51 -0.68 4.35
N ILE A 27 20.34 -0.72 3.69
CA ILE A 27 19.96 -1.78 2.76
C ILE A 27 19.91 -1.31 1.30
N LYS A 28 20.24 -0.04 1.04
CA LYS A 28 20.25 0.58 -0.29
C LYS A 28 18.96 0.35 -1.07
N ILE A 29 17.82 0.53 -0.40
CA ILE A 29 16.47 0.43 -1.01
C ILE A 29 15.77 1.78 -0.94
N PHE A 30 15.06 2.18 -1.99
CA PHE A 30 14.15 3.33 -1.97
C PHE A 30 12.69 2.93 -2.16
N CYS A 31 11.80 3.75 -1.61
CA CYS A 31 10.39 3.50 -1.41
C CYS A 31 9.55 4.76 -1.63
N ARG A 32 8.26 4.55 -1.90
CA ARG A 32 7.20 5.57 -1.73
C ARG A 32 6.95 5.84 -0.26
N PHE A 33 6.46 7.02 0.09
CA PHE A 33 6.05 7.32 1.47
C PHE A 33 4.92 6.41 1.97
N SER A 34 4.03 5.95 1.09
CA SER A 34 2.97 4.98 1.43
C SER A 34 3.44 3.53 1.58
N CYS A 35 4.75 3.27 1.53
CA CYS A 35 5.29 1.92 1.62
C CYS A 35 5.04 1.30 3.00
N LYS A 36 4.23 0.23 3.05
CA LYS A 36 3.89 -0.50 4.28
C LYS A 36 5.02 -1.35 4.87
N SER A 37 6.24 -1.22 4.37
CA SER A 37 7.41 -1.87 4.95
C SER A 37 7.67 -1.32 6.37
N LYS A 38 8.30 -2.12 7.23
CA LYS A 38 8.68 -1.67 8.57
C LYS A 38 9.48 -0.37 8.45
N ALA A 39 9.04 0.67 9.15
CA ALA A 39 9.71 1.96 9.13
C ALA A 39 11.13 1.80 9.69
N PRO A 40 12.17 2.21 8.94
CA PRO A 40 13.55 2.22 9.44
C PRO A 40 13.76 3.40 10.40
N ASN A 41 14.82 3.34 11.19
CA ASN A 41 15.21 4.45 12.07
C ASN A 41 15.42 5.74 11.26
N LEU A 42 14.97 6.88 11.80
CA LEU A 42 15.12 8.23 11.21
C LEU A 42 16.52 8.48 10.64
N ASN A 43 17.56 8.13 11.42
CA ASN A 43 18.95 8.34 11.05
C ASN A 43 19.38 7.57 9.79
N ASN A 44 18.65 6.53 9.39
CA ASN A 44 18.92 5.70 8.22
C ASN A 44 18.13 6.12 6.99
N ILE A 45 17.29 7.15 7.09
CA ILE A 45 16.45 7.62 6.00
C ILE A 45 17.12 8.76 5.24
N LEU A 46 16.99 8.74 3.92
CA LEU A 46 17.27 9.86 3.03
C LEU A 46 16.03 10.17 2.21
N ILE A 47 15.75 11.45 1.99
CA ILE A 47 14.70 11.91 1.08
C ILE A 47 15.32 12.33 -0.25
N PHE A 48 14.67 11.93 -1.33
CA PHE A 48 15.01 12.24 -2.71
C PHE A 48 13.78 12.75 -3.44
N ILE A 49 13.95 13.71 -4.35
CA ILE A 49 12.91 14.08 -5.30
C ILE A 49 12.81 12.95 -6.34
N LYS A 50 11.63 12.70 -6.90
CA LYS A 50 11.35 11.58 -7.81
C LYS A 50 12.34 11.42 -8.98
N ASN A 51 12.87 12.53 -9.50
CA ASN A 51 13.80 12.55 -10.63
C ASN A 51 15.27 12.77 -10.21
N ASP A 52 15.59 12.60 -8.93
CA ASP A 52 16.96 12.75 -8.43
C ASP A 52 17.86 11.62 -8.95
N LYS A 53 18.93 11.98 -9.67
CA LYS A 53 19.91 11.03 -10.24
C LYS A 53 20.51 10.11 -9.19
N ASN A 54 20.61 10.56 -7.94
CA ASN A 54 21.17 9.77 -6.85
C ASN A 54 20.32 8.54 -6.46
N LEU A 55 19.05 8.49 -6.87
CA LEU A 55 18.20 7.31 -6.68
C LEU A 55 18.77 6.07 -7.37
N ASN A 56 19.55 6.22 -8.44
CA ASN A 56 20.20 5.11 -9.14
C ASN A 56 21.19 4.34 -8.25
N ASN A 57 21.65 4.94 -7.15
CA ASN A 57 22.49 4.27 -6.16
C ASN A 57 21.70 3.37 -5.19
N PHE A 58 20.37 3.30 -5.35
CA PHE A 58 19.45 2.55 -4.53
C PHE A 58 18.59 1.64 -5.40
N ARG A 59 18.28 0.45 -4.92
CA ARG A 59 17.39 -0.48 -5.60
C ARG A 59 15.93 -0.13 -5.28
N PRO A 60 15.00 -0.25 -6.25
CA PRO A 60 13.59 0.00 -5.98
C PRO A 60 13.03 -1.07 -5.02
N CYS A 61 12.19 -0.64 -4.09
CA CYS A 61 11.50 -1.56 -3.18
C CYS A 61 10.55 -2.47 -3.94
N LYS A 62 10.70 -3.79 -3.77
CA LYS A 62 9.80 -4.80 -4.36
C LYS A 62 8.38 -4.82 -3.77
N ARG A 63 8.16 -4.15 -2.63
CA ARG A 63 6.84 -4.15 -1.95
C ARG A 63 5.94 -3.01 -2.42
N CYS A 64 6.48 -1.79 -2.48
CA CYS A 64 5.72 -0.63 -2.96
C CYS A 64 5.92 -0.34 -4.45
N GLU A 65 6.87 -1.05 -5.09
CA GLU A 65 7.20 -0.98 -6.52
C GLU A 65 7.20 0.47 -7.02
N PRO A 66 8.11 1.31 -6.52
CA PRO A 66 8.01 2.77 -6.68
C PRO A 66 8.10 3.25 -8.13
N LEU A 67 8.73 2.44 -9.00
CA LEU A 67 8.94 2.70 -10.43
C LEU A 67 7.80 2.20 -11.32
N ASN A 68 7.05 1.20 -10.88
CA ASN A 68 5.86 0.79 -11.61
C ASN A 68 4.79 1.86 -11.38
N PRO A 69 3.88 2.13 -12.34
CA PRO A 69 2.62 2.77 -12.01
C PRO A 69 2.06 2.09 -10.76
N ARG A 70 1.38 2.82 -9.86
CA ARG A 70 0.60 2.12 -8.81
C ARG A 70 -0.12 0.98 -9.54
N PRO A 71 -0.01 -0.28 -9.08
CA PRO A 71 -0.80 -1.32 -9.69
C PRO A 71 -2.22 -0.76 -9.75
N ALA A 72 -2.93 -0.99 -10.84
CA ALA A 72 -4.33 -0.65 -10.93
C ALA A 72 -5.14 -1.51 -9.94
N THR A 73 -4.75 -1.57 -8.66
CA THR A 73 -5.50 -2.10 -7.52
C THR A 73 -6.62 -1.18 -7.11
N ALA A 74 -6.73 0.02 -7.70
CA ALA A 74 -8.04 0.66 -7.90
C ALA A 74 -9.04 -0.37 -8.44
N ASN A 75 -8.61 -1.25 -9.34
CA ASN A 75 -9.49 -2.24 -9.96
C ASN A 75 -9.84 -3.46 -9.10
N ILE A 76 -9.18 -3.74 -7.97
CA ILE A 76 -9.56 -4.88 -7.09
C ILE A 76 -10.39 -4.40 -5.91
N ILE A 77 -9.97 -3.34 -5.23
CA ILE A 77 -10.72 -2.80 -4.10
C ILE A 77 -12.05 -2.23 -4.58
N ASP A 78 -12.08 -1.54 -5.73
CA ASP A 78 -13.34 -1.01 -6.26
C ASP A 78 -14.25 -2.13 -6.76
N LYS A 79 -13.71 -3.18 -7.39
CA LYS A 79 -14.48 -4.39 -7.73
C LYS A 79 -15.01 -5.09 -6.49
N PHE A 80 -14.20 -5.20 -5.44
CA PHE A 80 -14.60 -5.77 -4.14
C PHE A 80 -15.74 -4.98 -3.51
N LYS A 81 -15.61 -3.65 -3.43
CA LYS A 81 -16.66 -2.77 -2.90
C LYS A 81 -17.93 -2.85 -3.74
N ASN A 82 -17.81 -2.80 -5.07
CA ASN A 82 -18.97 -2.89 -5.97
C ASN A 82 -19.67 -4.25 -5.88
N TYR A 83 -18.90 -5.33 -5.77
CA TYR A 83 -19.45 -6.66 -5.61
C TYR A 83 -20.19 -6.80 -4.26
N LEU A 84 -19.62 -6.30 -3.16
CA LEU A 84 -20.29 -6.33 -1.85
C LEU A 84 -21.55 -5.46 -1.81
N LYS A 85 -21.56 -4.29 -2.47
CA LYS A 85 -22.78 -3.46 -2.58
C LYS A 85 -23.96 -4.18 -3.22
N ASN A 86 -23.70 -5.13 -4.11
CA ASN A 86 -24.74 -5.92 -4.79
C ASN A 86 -25.02 -7.27 -4.10
N CYS A 87 -24.30 -7.59 -3.01
CA CYS A 87 -24.48 -8.83 -2.25
C CYS A 87 -25.11 -8.54 -0.89
N HIS A 88 -26.41 -8.81 -0.76
CA HIS A 88 -27.18 -8.63 0.48
C HIS A 88 -27.17 -9.86 1.41
N THR A 89 -26.24 -10.79 1.20
CA THR A 89 -26.16 -12.05 1.96
C THR A 89 -24.81 -12.20 2.66
N LYS A 90 -24.77 -12.99 3.74
CA LYS A 90 -23.51 -13.35 4.41
C LYS A 90 -22.60 -14.07 3.42
N ILE A 91 -21.50 -13.42 3.06
CA ILE A 91 -20.50 -13.96 2.14
C ILE A 91 -19.15 -14.12 2.84
N THR A 92 -18.44 -15.20 2.53
CA THR A 92 -17.07 -15.43 3.02
C THR A 92 -16.03 -14.80 2.10
N LEU A 93 -14.81 -14.61 2.62
CA LEU A 93 -13.69 -14.08 1.83
C LEU A 93 -13.37 -14.96 0.62
N GLU A 94 -13.51 -16.30 0.76
CA GLU A 94 -13.29 -17.25 -0.33
C GLU A 94 -14.32 -17.11 -1.44
N GLN A 95 -15.60 -16.99 -1.08
CA GLN A 95 -16.68 -16.80 -2.05
C GLN A 95 -16.50 -15.48 -2.81
N CYS A 96 -16.18 -14.40 -2.09
CA CYS A 96 -15.91 -13.10 -2.68
C CYS A 96 -14.68 -13.13 -3.59
N ALA A 97 -13.58 -13.76 -3.16
CA ALA A 97 -12.38 -13.90 -3.99
C ALA A 97 -12.68 -14.68 -5.28
N LYS A 98 -13.39 -15.81 -5.17
CA LYS A 98 -13.77 -16.65 -6.31
C LYS A 98 -14.64 -15.89 -7.30
N ALA A 99 -15.61 -15.11 -6.82
CA ALA A 99 -16.47 -14.28 -7.67
C ALA A 99 -15.71 -13.19 -8.42
N LEU A 100 -14.63 -12.69 -7.83
CA LEU A 100 -13.73 -11.70 -8.46
C LEU A 100 -12.65 -12.34 -9.34
N GLY A 101 -12.60 -13.68 -9.46
CA GLY A 101 -11.59 -14.40 -10.24
C GLY A 101 -10.23 -14.51 -9.54
N TYR A 102 -10.18 -14.36 -8.22
CA TYR A 102 -8.96 -14.40 -7.42
C TYR A 102 -8.99 -15.52 -6.37
N ASN A 103 -7.81 -15.90 -5.87
CA ASN A 103 -7.74 -16.75 -4.68
C ASN A 103 -7.89 -15.91 -3.39
N SER A 104 -8.36 -16.56 -2.32
CA SER A 104 -8.62 -15.91 -1.03
C SER A 104 -7.38 -15.26 -0.41
N SER A 105 -6.22 -15.90 -0.55
CA SER A 105 -4.94 -15.37 -0.08
C SER A 105 -4.55 -14.07 -0.80
N TYR A 106 -4.79 -13.98 -2.11
CA TYR A 106 -4.49 -12.81 -2.93
C TYR A 106 -5.43 -11.66 -2.60
N LEU A 107 -6.74 -11.92 -2.47
CA LEU A 107 -7.70 -10.90 -2.03
C LEU A 107 -7.38 -10.41 -0.61
N SER A 108 -7.11 -11.32 0.33
CA SER A 108 -6.73 -10.99 1.72
C SER A 108 -5.50 -10.08 1.78
N ARG A 109 -4.44 -10.41 1.02
CA ARG A 109 -3.22 -9.61 0.95
C ARG A 109 -3.50 -8.23 0.38
N ASN A 110 -4.32 -8.12 -0.67
CA ASN A 110 -4.70 -6.82 -1.24
C ASN A 110 -5.53 -5.98 -0.25
N LEU A 111 -6.54 -6.56 0.41
CA LEU A 111 -7.31 -5.86 1.44
C LEU A 111 -6.41 -5.34 2.58
N ALA A 112 -5.47 -6.16 3.07
CA ALA A 112 -4.48 -5.74 4.06
C ALA A 112 -3.53 -4.64 3.54
N GLN A 113 -3.13 -4.68 2.26
CA GLN A 113 -2.40 -3.59 1.59
C GLN A 113 -3.21 -2.29 1.50
N HIS A 114 -4.53 -2.32 1.65
CA HIS A 114 -5.39 -1.14 1.72
C HIS A 114 -5.96 -0.86 3.13
N ARG A 115 -5.51 -1.59 4.17
CA ARG A 115 -6.03 -1.51 5.56
C ARG A 115 -7.52 -1.86 5.70
N ILE A 116 -8.09 -2.59 4.74
CA ILE A 116 -9.46 -3.08 4.83
C ILE A 116 -9.43 -4.42 5.55
N LYS A 117 -10.13 -4.53 6.67
CA LYS A 117 -10.40 -5.83 7.30
C LYS A 117 -11.75 -6.32 6.80
N PHE A 118 -11.76 -7.46 6.11
CA PHE A 118 -12.96 -8.02 5.48
C PHE A 118 -14.15 -8.12 6.47
N ASN A 119 -13.94 -8.68 7.67
CA ASN A 119 -14.99 -8.83 8.69
C ASN A 119 -15.48 -7.49 9.26
N GLU A 120 -14.61 -6.48 9.33
CA GLU A 120 -14.98 -5.14 9.81
C GLU A 120 -15.79 -4.42 8.73
N TYR A 121 -15.38 -4.56 7.46
CA TYR A 121 -16.07 -4.00 6.30
C TYR A 121 -17.48 -4.59 6.13
N LEU A 122 -17.64 -5.91 6.23
CA LEU A 122 -18.95 -6.56 6.14
C LEU A 122 -19.93 -6.10 7.23
N LYS A 123 -19.45 -5.90 8.47
CA LYS A 123 -20.31 -5.45 9.57
C LYS A 123 -20.86 -4.04 9.37
N ASN A 124 -20.11 -3.17 8.69
CA ASN A 124 -20.50 -1.79 8.44
C ASN A 124 -21.45 -1.64 7.24
N GLU A 125 -21.42 -2.57 6.29
CA GLU A 125 -22.21 -2.48 5.03
C GLU A 125 -23.45 -3.41 5.01
N ILE A 126 -23.51 -4.44 5.88
CA ILE A 126 -24.67 -5.36 5.95
C ILE A 126 -25.69 -4.93 7.02
N ASN A 127 -25.31 -4.07 7.97
CA ASN A 127 -26.19 -3.56 9.03
C ASN A 127 -26.78 -2.17 8.74
N ASN A 128 -26.69 -1.70 7.50
CA ASN A 128 -27.28 -0.46 7.02
C ASN A 128 -28.03 -0.74 5.71
#